data_AF-A0A929D9M1-F1
#
_entry.id   AF-A0A929D9M1-F1
#
_cell.length_a   1.000
_cell.length_b   1.000
_cell.length_c   1.000
_cell.angle_alpha   90.00
_cell.angle_beta   90.00
_cell.angle_gamma   90.00
#
_symmetry.space_group_name_H-M   'P 1'
#
loop_
_entity.id
_entity.type
_entity.pdbx_description
1 polymer ?
#
loop_
_entity_poly.entity_id
_entity_poly.type
_entity_poly.pdbx_seq_one_letter_code
_entity_poly.pdbx_strand_id
1 'polypeptide(L)'
;TRTDLITLWGTPPQPSQRDEVAALLEQAFSEPILALVRRISQKAHEMGLVPYFVGGPVRDLILGNPIVDVDMVIEGDGIALARRLAADLGGRVTAHKRFGTAKWLLAQCVWQQIAADVPHGELPPSVDFATARTEFYIYPTALPQVASSSIKQDLHRRDFTINTLSICLDPDHWGELLDFYGGEADLRDGVIRVLHSLSFVDDPTRILRAARLESRLGFHLDPRSEELIADGLPLLKRVSGDRIRHELEQIFREAEPERAVVRLDELGVLAYVHPGLRCDKWLQARYRAIREELKPEAWNLKSEEAPFLHLALLAYRLDGEGLEELIGRLRMARGDAEDLRLLQGLKENLTRLGRVRRPSSIYRLLQPYPARVLAVTWIATDRKRLRERLLNYQAAYRLVETEITGDDLKAMGLKPGPLFGQLLGALHDARLDGKVSTREEEEALLKKLLAAERRKQMRNRKTKG
;
A
#
# COMPACT_ATOMS: atom_id res chain seq x y z
N THR A 1 -18.94 -46.91 -45.36
CA THR A 1 -20.37 -47.18 -45.02
C THR A 1 -21.08 -45.85 -44.92
N ARG A 2 -22.36 -45.77 -45.29
CA ARG A 2 -23.17 -44.52 -45.26
C ARG A 2 -23.40 -43.95 -43.84
N THR A 3 -22.73 -44.54 -42.85
CA THR A 3 -22.89 -44.31 -41.41
C THR A 3 -21.83 -43.36 -40.85
N ASP A 4 -20.69 -43.16 -41.53
CA ASP A 4 -19.57 -42.37 -41.00
C ASP A 4 -19.70 -40.86 -41.29
N LEU A 5 -20.61 -40.47 -42.20
CA LEU A 5 -20.89 -39.06 -42.55
C LEU A 5 -21.94 -38.38 -41.65
N ILE A 6 -22.64 -39.13 -40.78
CA ILE A 6 -23.69 -38.60 -39.91
C ILE A 6 -23.15 -38.24 -38.50
N THR A 7 -21.95 -38.72 -38.15
CA THR A 7 -21.29 -38.41 -36.86
C THR A 7 -20.49 -37.11 -36.85
N LEU A 8 -20.39 -36.38 -37.97
CA LEU A 8 -19.67 -35.10 -38.07
C LEU A 8 -20.57 -33.86 -37.91
N TRP A 9 -21.89 -34.03 -37.74
CA TRP A 9 -22.86 -32.94 -37.60
C TRP A 9 -23.44 -32.78 -36.18
N GLY A 10 -22.82 -33.43 -35.19
CA GLY A 10 -23.28 -33.41 -33.80
C GLY A 10 -22.34 -32.73 -32.80
N THR A 11 -21.17 -32.26 -33.23
CA THR A 11 -20.30 -31.47 -32.36
C THR A 11 -20.82 -30.03 -32.38
N PRO A 12 -21.30 -29.46 -31.26
CA PRO A 12 -21.56 -28.03 -31.22
C PRO A 12 -20.26 -27.30 -31.65
N PRO A 13 -20.34 -26.21 -32.44
CA PRO A 13 -19.15 -25.44 -32.74
C PRO A 13 -18.48 -25.09 -31.42
N GLN A 14 -17.21 -25.48 -31.25
CA GLN A 14 -16.45 -24.96 -30.12
C GLN A 14 -16.44 -23.44 -30.26
N PRO A 15 -16.80 -22.70 -29.20
CA PRO A 15 -16.73 -21.25 -29.23
C PRO A 15 -15.31 -20.85 -29.68
N SER A 16 -15.22 -19.83 -30.53
CA SER A 16 -13.90 -19.32 -30.89
C SER A 16 -13.22 -18.80 -29.61
N GLN A 17 -11.88 -18.82 -29.53
CA GLN A 17 -11.14 -18.24 -28.39
C GLN A 17 -11.62 -16.82 -28.06
N ARG A 18 -12.03 -16.07 -29.09
CA ARG A 18 -12.66 -14.75 -28.97
C ARG A 18 -13.99 -14.78 -28.23
N ASP A 19 -14.88 -15.73 -28.54
CA ASP A 19 -16.18 -15.86 -27.86
C ASP A 19 -16.02 -16.27 -26.40
N GLU A 20 -15.04 -17.13 -26.10
CA GLU A 20 -14.71 -17.53 -24.72
C GLU A 20 -14.20 -16.33 -23.91
N VAL A 21 -13.26 -15.56 -24.47
CA VAL A 21 -12.71 -14.37 -23.80
C VAL A 21 -13.76 -13.26 -23.68
N ALA A 22 -14.63 -13.08 -24.67
CA ALA A 22 -15.76 -12.16 -24.58
C ALA A 22 -16.71 -12.57 -23.44
N ALA A 23 -17.05 -13.86 -23.34
CA ALA A 23 -17.90 -14.36 -22.26
C ALA A 23 -17.24 -14.18 -20.88
N LEU A 24 -15.94 -14.44 -20.76
CA LEU A 24 -15.18 -14.18 -19.52
C LEU A 24 -15.23 -12.70 -19.15
N LEU A 25 -15.00 -11.81 -20.12
CA LEU A 25 -15.04 -10.36 -19.91
C LEU A 25 -16.42 -9.91 -19.42
N GLU A 26 -17.49 -10.42 -20.00
CA GLU A 26 -18.87 -10.09 -19.62
C GLU A 26 -19.24 -10.64 -18.24
N GLN A 27 -18.71 -11.80 -17.85
CA GLN A 27 -18.91 -12.38 -16.53
C GLN A 27 -18.10 -11.69 -15.43
N ALA A 28 -16.95 -11.11 -15.77
CA ALA A 28 -16.05 -10.47 -14.80
C ALA A 28 -16.51 -9.08 -14.35
N PHE A 29 -17.39 -8.43 -15.11
CA PHE A 29 -17.90 -7.10 -14.80
C PHE A 29 -19.36 -7.16 -14.34
N SER A 30 -19.72 -6.26 -13.42
CA SER A 30 -21.13 -5.97 -13.15
C SER A 30 -21.78 -5.33 -14.38
N GLU A 31 -23.10 -5.50 -14.54
CA GLU A 31 -23.82 -4.91 -15.69
C GLU A 31 -23.57 -3.41 -15.88
N PRO A 32 -23.52 -2.56 -14.82
CA PRO A 32 -23.21 -1.14 -14.97
C PRO A 32 -21.79 -0.89 -15.53
N ILE A 33 -20.79 -1.65 -15.07
CA ILE A 33 -19.42 -1.50 -15.55
C ILE A 33 -19.32 -1.95 -17.00
N LEU A 34 -19.94 -3.08 -17.35
CA LEU A 34 -19.97 -3.57 -18.73
C LEU A 34 -20.65 -2.56 -19.67
N ALA A 35 -21.75 -1.93 -19.24
CA ALA A 35 -22.41 -0.87 -19.99
C ALA A 35 -21.49 0.36 -20.20
N LEU A 36 -20.75 0.76 -19.17
CA LEU A 36 -19.75 1.83 -19.26
C LEU A 36 -18.63 1.47 -20.25
N VAL A 37 -18.06 0.27 -20.16
CA VAL A 37 -17.00 -0.21 -21.07
C VAL A 37 -17.51 -0.23 -22.51
N ARG A 38 -18.71 -0.76 -22.77
CA ARG A 38 -19.35 -0.73 -24.10
C ARG A 38 -19.59 0.69 -24.60
N ARG A 39 -19.98 1.62 -23.72
CA ARG A 39 -20.16 3.03 -24.08
C ARG A 39 -18.85 3.72 -24.47
N ILE A 40 -17.77 3.42 -23.73
CA ILE A 40 -16.42 3.89 -24.03
C ILE A 40 -15.95 3.32 -25.38
N SER A 41 -16.12 2.01 -25.57
CA SER A 41 -15.83 1.27 -26.81
C SER A 41 -16.50 1.91 -28.02
N GLN A 42 -17.82 2.12 -27.95
CA GLN A 42 -18.58 2.76 -29.03
C GLN A 42 -18.06 4.17 -29.36
N LYS A 43 -17.76 4.97 -28.33
CA LYS A 43 -17.24 6.32 -28.54
C LYS A 43 -15.85 6.31 -29.15
N ALA A 44 -14.99 5.37 -28.77
CA ALA A 44 -13.66 5.20 -29.34
C ALA A 44 -13.78 4.83 -30.83
N HIS A 45 -14.65 3.88 -31.17
CA HIS A 45 -14.91 3.46 -32.54
C HIS A 45 -15.40 4.62 -33.43
N GLU A 46 -16.34 5.44 -32.94
CA GLU A 46 -16.80 6.67 -33.63
C GLU A 46 -15.67 7.67 -33.91
N MET A 47 -14.63 7.68 -33.07
CA MET A 47 -13.46 8.54 -33.20
C MET A 47 -12.31 7.89 -34.00
N GLY A 48 -12.48 6.66 -34.48
CA GLY A 48 -11.43 5.90 -35.15
C GLY A 48 -10.28 5.49 -34.21
N LEU A 49 -10.56 5.32 -32.92
CA LEU A 49 -9.62 4.92 -31.87
C LEU A 49 -9.92 3.49 -31.44
N VAL A 50 -8.88 2.73 -31.07
CA VAL A 50 -9.05 1.34 -30.63
C VAL A 50 -8.73 1.21 -29.13
N PRO A 51 -9.72 0.85 -28.28
CA PRO A 51 -9.50 0.62 -26.86
C PRO A 51 -9.07 -0.83 -26.56
N TYR A 52 -8.18 -0.99 -25.60
CA TYR A 52 -7.68 -2.28 -25.12
C TYR A 52 -7.67 -2.34 -23.60
N PHE A 53 -8.06 -3.48 -23.03
CA PHE A 53 -7.57 -3.85 -21.69
C PHE A 53 -6.19 -4.47 -21.82
N VAL A 54 -5.27 -4.12 -20.92
CA VAL A 54 -3.87 -4.56 -21.03
C VAL A 54 -3.24 -4.93 -19.70
N GLY A 55 -2.59 -6.09 -19.66
CA GLY A 55 -1.68 -6.51 -18.59
C GLY A 55 -2.40 -7.10 -17.39
N GLY A 56 -2.22 -6.51 -16.21
CA GLY A 56 -2.73 -7.04 -14.94
C GLY A 56 -4.20 -7.46 -14.98
N PRO A 57 -5.14 -6.60 -15.44
CA PRO A 57 -6.55 -6.96 -15.55
C PRO A 57 -6.81 -8.16 -16.46
N VAL A 58 -6.10 -8.28 -17.59
CA VAL A 58 -6.27 -9.38 -18.55
C VAL A 58 -5.72 -10.69 -17.99
N ARG A 59 -4.55 -10.64 -17.35
CA ARG A 59 -3.98 -11.78 -16.64
C ARG A 59 -4.92 -12.26 -15.53
N ASP A 60 -5.40 -11.33 -14.71
CA ASP A 60 -6.25 -11.62 -13.56
C ASP A 60 -7.60 -12.21 -14.03
N LEU A 61 -8.17 -11.68 -15.14
CA LEU A 61 -9.35 -12.23 -15.80
C LEU A 61 -9.16 -13.68 -16.24
N ILE A 62 -8.06 -14.00 -16.94
CA ILE A 62 -7.78 -15.36 -17.42
C ILE A 62 -7.57 -16.33 -16.24
N LEU A 63 -7.02 -15.84 -15.13
CA LEU A 63 -6.88 -16.61 -13.88
C LEU A 63 -8.20 -16.72 -13.07
N GLY A 64 -9.30 -16.16 -13.55
CA GLY A 64 -10.61 -16.19 -12.89
C GLY A 64 -10.75 -15.24 -11.69
N ASN A 65 -9.85 -14.25 -11.57
CA ASN A 65 -9.93 -13.22 -10.54
C ASN A 65 -10.79 -12.03 -11.03
N PRO A 66 -11.50 -11.34 -10.12
CA PRO A 66 -12.30 -10.18 -10.49
C PRO A 66 -11.42 -9.01 -10.95
N ILE A 67 -11.90 -8.26 -11.93
CA ILE A 67 -11.26 -7.01 -12.36
C ILE A 67 -11.69 -5.90 -11.40
N VAL A 68 -10.73 -5.26 -10.72
CA VAL A 68 -10.98 -4.22 -9.73
C VAL A 68 -10.97 -2.82 -10.36
N ASP A 69 -10.06 -2.59 -11.31
CA ASP A 69 -9.83 -1.28 -11.94
C ASP A 69 -10.11 -1.32 -13.44
N VAL A 70 -10.78 -0.29 -13.95
CA VAL A 70 -11.07 -0.12 -15.39
C VAL A 70 -10.00 0.80 -15.99
N ASP A 71 -8.86 0.21 -16.33
CA ASP A 71 -7.72 0.90 -16.95
C ASP A 71 -7.62 0.50 -18.42
N MET A 72 -7.64 1.47 -19.33
CA MET A 72 -7.62 1.21 -20.78
C MET A 72 -6.41 1.83 -21.46
N VAL A 73 -5.83 1.07 -22.38
CA VAL A 73 -4.84 1.58 -23.34
C VAL A 73 -5.56 1.88 -24.66
N ILE A 74 -5.36 3.07 -25.19
CA ILE A 74 -5.99 3.55 -26.41
C ILE A 74 -4.93 3.64 -27.50
N GLU A 75 -5.09 2.89 -28.59
CA GLU A 75 -4.31 3.12 -29.80
C GLU A 75 -4.88 4.38 -30.50
N GLY A 76 -4.20 5.50 -30.28
CA GLY A 76 -4.62 6.85 -30.66
C GLY A 76 -4.72 7.80 -29.45
N ASP A 77 -5.34 8.97 -29.61
CA ASP A 77 -5.36 10.00 -28.54
C ASP A 77 -6.37 9.68 -27.41
N GLY A 78 -5.88 9.00 -26.37
CA GLY A 78 -6.69 8.66 -25.20
C GLY A 78 -7.13 9.88 -24.37
N ILE A 79 -6.40 11.00 -24.44
CA ILE A 79 -6.81 12.24 -23.76
C ILE A 79 -7.99 12.87 -24.49
N ALA A 80 -7.99 12.86 -25.82
CA ALA A 80 -9.11 13.31 -26.63
C ALA A 80 -10.36 12.47 -26.36
N LEU A 81 -10.23 11.14 -26.32
CA LEU A 81 -11.32 10.23 -25.97
C LEU A 81 -11.92 10.56 -24.60
N ALA A 82 -11.09 10.66 -23.56
CA ALA A 82 -11.55 10.97 -22.20
C ALA A 82 -12.29 12.32 -22.13
N ARG A 83 -11.77 13.36 -22.80
CA ARG A 83 -12.43 14.68 -22.86
C ARG A 83 -13.76 14.61 -23.59
N ARG A 84 -13.85 13.83 -24.67
CA ARG A 84 -15.09 13.68 -25.42
C ARG A 84 -16.14 12.95 -24.60
N LEU A 85 -15.77 11.86 -23.93
CA LEU A 85 -16.64 11.14 -23.00
C LEU A 85 -17.15 12.06 -21.88
N ALA A 86 -16.28 12.88 -21.28
CA ALA A 86 -16.71 13.80 -20.24
C ALA A 86 -17.64 14.91 -20.74
N ALA A 87 -17.49 15.35 -21.99
CA ALA A 87 -18.39 16.31 -22.61
C ALA A 87 -19.76 15.69 -22.92
N ASP A 88 -19.77 14.45 -23.41
CA ASP A 88 -20.99 13.74 -23.80
C ASP A 88 -21.78 13.22 -22.58
N LEU A 89 -21.09 12.72 -21.56
CA LEU A 89 -21.67 11.99 -20.42
C LEU A 89 -21.57 12.72 -19.08
N GLY A 90 -20.73 13.76 -19.00
CA GLY A 90 -20.43 14.50 -17.77
C GLY A 90 -19.19 13.98 -17.03
N GLY A 91 -18.92 14.55 -15.86
CA GLY A 91 -17.70 14.27 -15.10
C GLY A 91 -16.56 15.24 -15.41
N ARG A 92 -15.37 14.95 -14.86
CA ARG A 92 -14.20 15.83 -14.98
C ARG A 92 -12.97 15.04 -15.42
N VAL A 93 -12.22 15.58 -16.39
CA VAL A 93 -10.97 14.95 -16.85
C VAL A 93 -9.76 15.68 -16.28
N THR A 94 -8.84 14.91 -15.68
CA THR A 94 -7.50 15.36 -15.33
C THR A 94 -6.51 14.72 -16.29
N ALA A 95 -5.84 15.52 -17.11
CA ALA A 95 -4.96 15.01 -18.16
C ALA A 95 -3.49 15.36 -17.92
N HIS A 96 -2.61 14.39 -18.10
CA HIS A 96 -1.15 14.56 -18.03
C HIS A 96 -0.55 14.42 -19.43
N LYS A 97 -0.57 15.53 -20.19
CA LYS A 97 -0.13 15.56 -21.60
C LYS A 97 1.26 14.95 -21.84
N ARG A 98 2.21 15.18 -20.92
CA ARG A 98 3.58 14.66 -21.02
C ARG A 98 3.65 13.12 -21.07
N PHE A 99 2.70 12.45 -20.43
CA PHE A 99 2.66 10.99 -20.34
C PHE A 99 1.59 10.34 -21.22
N GLY A 100 0.78 11.16 -21.91
CA GLY A 100 -0.32 10.67 -22.75
C GLY A 100 -1.45 10.01 -21.93
N THR A 101 -1.61 10.38 -20.66
CA THR A 101 -2.63 9.79 -19.78
C THR A 101 -3.72 10.78 -19.39
N ALA A 102 -4.94 10.27 -19.18
CA ALA A 102 -6.07 11.03 -18.68
C ALA A 102 -6.87 10.21 -17.68
N LYS A 103 -7.24 10.84 -16.57
CA LYS A 103 -8.14 10.31 -15.55
C LYS A 103 -9.50 10.96 -15.69
N TRP A 104 -10.53 10.19 -16.03
CA TRP A 104 -11.89 10.66 -16.09
C TRP A 104 -12.63 10.34 -14.79
N LEU A 105 -12.88 11.37 -13.99
CA LEU A 105 -13.67 11.29 -12.75
C LEU A 105 -15.16 11.30 -13.13
N LEU A 106 -15.85 10.22 -12.78
CA LEU A 106 -17.27 10.06 -13.13
C LEU A 106 -18.14 10.90 -12.18
N ALA A 107 -19.15 11.58 -12.73
CA ALA A 107 -20.12 12.34 -11.94
C ALA A 107 -21.44 11.57 -11.80
N GLN A 108 -22.29 11.99 -10.87
CA GLN A 108 -23.62 11.40 -10.68
C GLN A 108 -24.53 11.50 -11.92
N CYS A 109 -24.26 12.41 -12.87
CA CYS A 109 -25.00 12.44 -14.13
C CYS A 109 -24.58 11.32 -15.09
N VAL A 110 -23.33 10.85 -15.04
CA VAL A 110 -22.85 9.72 -15.84
C VAL A 110 -23.65 8.47 -15.51
N TRP A 111 -23.95 8.27 -14.22
CA TRP A 111 -24.83 7.23 -13.70
C TRP A 111 -26.20 7.20 -14.38
N GLN A 112 -26.83 8.37 -14.50
CA GLN A 112 -28.18 8.48 -15.08
C GLN A 112 -28.21 8.21 -16.58
N GLN A 113 -27.09 8.39 -17.27
CA GLN A 113 -27.03 8.19 -18.72
C GLN A 113 -26.61 6.77 -19.13
N ILE A 114 -25.88 6.07 -18.27
CA ILE A 114 -25.36 4.72 -18.55
C ILE A 114 -26.22 3.63 -17.91
N ALA A 115 -26.74 3.90 -16.70
CA ALA A 115 -27.46 2.91 -15.89
C ALA A 115 -28.97 3.19 -15.80
N ALA A 116 -29.55 4.04 -16.66
CA ALA A 116 -30.99 4.31 -16.67
C ALA A 116 -31.85 3.02 -16.76
N ASP A 117 -31.33 2.02 -17.47
CA ASP A 117 -32.00 0.74 -17.74
C ASP A 117 -31.31 -0.46 -17.05
N VAL A 118 -30.39 -0.21 -16.11
CA VAL A 118 -29.57 -1.26 -15.46
C VAL A 118 -29.82 -1.24 -13.94
N PRO A 119 -30.09 -2.39 -13.29
CA PRO A 119 -30.33 -2.45 -11.85
C PRO A 119 -29.15 -1.90 -11.03
N HIS A 120 -29.45 -1.39 -9.84
CA HIS A 120 -28.50 -0.74 -8.94
C HIS A 120 -27.19 -1.54 -8.74
N GLY A 121 -26.07 -0.95 -9.16
CA GLY A 121 -24.71 -1.38 -8.82
C GLY A 121 -23.82 -0.15 -8.56
N GLU A 122 -22.52 -0.36 -8.30
CA GLU A 122 -21.50 0.69 -8.13
C GLU A 122 -20.58 0.77 -9.36
N LEU A 123 -20.42 1.97 -9.94
CA LEU A 123 -19.45 2.32 -10.98
C LEU A 123 -18.17 2.77 -10.28
N PRO A 124 -17.01 2.57 -10.91
CA PRO A 124 -15.77 3.08 -10.36
C PRO A 124 -15.82 4.60 -10.23
N PRO A 125 -15.15 5.20 -9.23
CA PRO A 125 -15.07 6.65 -9.09
C PRO A 125 -14.37 7.33 -10.28
N SER A 126 -13.58 6.56 -11.02
CA SER A 126 -12.82 7.04 -12.18
C SER A 126 -12.47 5.93 -13.16
N VAL A 127 -12.25 6.32 -14.41
CA VAL A 127 -11.64 5.49 -15.46
C VAL A 127 -10.34 6.13 -15.90
N ASP A 128 -9.27 5.34 -15.99
CA ASP A 128 -7.95 5.81 -16.41
C ASP A 128 -7.66 5.38 -17.87
N PHE A 129 -7.25 6.36 -18.68
CA PHE A 129 -6.93 6.20 -20.10
C PHE A 129 -5.45 6.47 -20.33
N ALA A 130 -4.76 5.53 -20.98
CA ALA A 130 -3.38 5.69 -21.42
C ALA A 130 -3.29 5.60 -22.94
N THR A 131 -2.64 6.58 -23.58
CA THR A 131 -2.31 6.49 -25.01
C THR A 131 -1.22 5.45 -25.23
N ALA A 132 -1.42 4.52 -26.17
CA ALA A 132 -0.43 3.53 -26.57
C ALA A 132 0.87 4.24 -27.00
N ARG A 133 1.99 3.83 -26.40
CA ARG A 133 3.25 4.56 -26.56
C ARG A 133 4.47 3.66 -26.59
N THR A 134 5.47 4.08 -27.34
CA THR A 134 6.82 3.51 -27.26
C THR A 134 7.63 4.28 -26.22
N GLU A 135 8.44 3.57 -25.44
CA GLU A 135 9.35 4.16 -24.46
C GLU A 135 10.79 4.08 -24.92
N PHE A 136 11.49 5.21 -24.84
CA PHE A 136 12.92 5.30 -25.08
C PHE A 136 13.65 5.72 -23.80
N TYR A 137 14.67 4.94 -23.42
CA TYR A 137 15.53 5.20 -22.27
C TYR A 137 16.83 5.85 -22.75
N ILE A 138 17.08 7.09 -22.34
CA ILE A 138 18.31 7.83 -22.72
C ILE A 138 19.54 7.21 -22.03
N TYR A 139 19.35 6.72 -20.81
CA TYR A 139 20.33 5.98 -20.03
C TYR A 139 19.59 5.02 -19.08
N PRO A 140 20.25 3.93 -18.65
CA PRO A 140 19.67 2.99 -17.68
C PRO A 140 19.14 3.70 -16.44
N THR A 141 17.97 3.30 -15.94
CA THR A 141 17.28 3.86 -14.75
C THR A 141 16.65 5.25 -14.91
N ALA A 142 16.69 5.86 -16.10
CA ALA A 142 15.98 7.12 -16.37
C ALA A 142 14.46 6.91 -16.44
N LEU A 143 13.68 7.96 -16.18
CA LEU A 143 12.27 7.97 -16.60
C LEU A 143 12.21 7.96 -18.14
N PRO A 144 11.36 7.12 -18.75
CA PRO A 144 11.32 6.98 -20.21
C PRO A 144 10.71 8.21 -20.89
N GLN A 145 11.13 8.50 -22.12
CA GLN A 145 10.42 9.40 -23.03
C GLN A 145 9.36 8.62 -23.82
N VAL A 146 8.21 9.24 -24.10
CA VAL A 146 7.04 8.58 -24.71
C VAL A 146 6.69 9.18 -26.06
N ALA A 147 6.33 8.32 -27.03
CA ALA A 147 5.79 8.71 -28.34
C ALA A 147 4.60 7.81 -28.71
N SER A 148 3.58 8.34 -29.38
CA SER A 148 2.41 7.56 -29.83
C SER A 148 2.82 6.40 -30.72
N SER A 149 2.28 5.21 -30.47
CA SER A 149 2.66 3.99 -31.18
C SER A 149 1.53 2.98 -31.27
N SER A 150 1.76 1.87 -31.97
CA SER A 150 0.83 0.74 -31.97
C SER A 150 0.78 0.03 -30.62
N ILE A 151 -0.29 -0.72 -30.37
CA ILE A 151 -0.42 -1.55 -29.17
C ILE A 151 0.76 -2.50 -29.01
N LYS A 152 1.23 -3.14 -30.09
CA LYS A 152 2.38 -4.08 -30.04
C LYS A 152 3.65 -3.44 -29.48
N GLN A 153 3.91 -2.18 -29.80
CA GLN A 153 5.07 -1.43 -29.29
C GLN A 153 4.87 -0.98 -27.83
N ASP A 154 3.63 -0.66 -27.42
CA ASP A 154 3.30 -0.40 -26.01
C ASP A 154 3.46 -1.64 -25.13
N LEU A 155 3.17 -2.82 -25.67
CA LEU A 155 3.34 -4.08 -24.96
C LEU A 155 4.82 -4.44 -24.78
N HIS A 156 5.68 -4.15 -25.77
CA HIS A 156 7.10 -4.47 -25.73
C HIS A 156 7.85 -3.80 -24.57
N ARG A 157 7.43 -2.59 -24.17
CA ARG A 157 8.08 -1.83 -23.08
C ARG A 157 7.70 -2.29 -21.68
N ARG A 158 6.77 -3.25 -21.55
CA ARG A 158 6.30 -3.74 -20.25
C ARG A 158 7.35 -4.63 -19.57
N ASP A 159 7.02 -5.14 -18.40
CA ASP A 159 7.95 -5.88 -17.56
C ASP A 159 8.03 -7.38 -17.92
N PHE A 160 6.87 -8.05 -17.97
CA PHE A 160 6.78 -9.50 -18.14
C PHE A 160 5.75 -9.91 -19.21
N THR A 161 5.97 -11.05 -19.86
CA THR A 161 5.09 -11.64 -20.89
C THR A 161 3.64 -11.76 -20.43
N ILE A 162 3.40 -12.27 -19.22
CA ILE A 162 2.06 -12.38 -18.62
C ILE A 162 1.35 -11.02 -18.45
N ASN A 163 2.10 -9.91 -18.40
CA ASN A 163 1.55 -8.55 -18.32
C ASN A 163 1.48 -7.86 -19.70
N THR A 164 1.72 -8.60 -20.79
CA THR A 164 1.55 -8.12 -22.17
C THR A 164 0.30 -8.61 -22.86
N LEU A 165 -0.48 -9.49 -22.21
CA LEU A 165 -1.77 -9.91 -22.71
C LEU A 165 -2.72 -8.70 -22.81
N SER A 166 -3.43 -8.59 -23.92
CA SER A 166 -4.38 -7.51 -24.15
C SER A 166 -5.66 -7.99 -24.82
N ILE A 167 -6.80 -7.43 -24.43
CA ILE A 167 -8.11 -7.74 -25.01
C ILE A 167 -8.60 -6.52 -25.78
N CYS A 168 -8.93 -6.71 -27.04
CA CYS A 168 -9.53 -5.68 -27.88
C CYS A 168 -10.97 -5.41 -27.45
N LEU A 169 -11.28 -4.12 -27.29
CA LEU A 169 -12.59 -3.64 -26.89
C LEU A 169 -13.29 -2.91 -28.04
N ASP A 170 -12.76 -2.91 -29.26
CA ASP A 170 -13.48 -2.38 -30.41
C ASP A 170 -14.73 -3.22 -30.71
N PRO A 171 -15.88 -2.62 -31.08
CA PRO A 171 -17.11 -3.38 -31.34
C PRO A 171 -16.95 -4.52 -32.36
N ASP A 172 -16.15 -4.33 -33.42
CA ASP A 172 -15.96 -5.33 -34.47
C ASP A 172 -15.02 -6.46 -34.04
N HIS A 173 -14.17 -6.19 -33.04
CA HIS A 173 -13.12 -7.08 -32.52
C HIS A 173 -13.29 -7.40 -31.03
N TRP A 174 -14.49 -7.20 -30.48
CA TRP A 174 -14.76 -7.37 -29.05
C TRP A 174 -14.36 -8.76 -28.55
N GLY A 175 -13.53 -8.80 -27.51
CA GLY A 175 -13.04 -10.04 -26.90
C GLY A 175 -11.83 -10.67 -27.60
N GLU A 176 -11.27 -10.04 -28.63
CA GLU A 176 -10.06 -10.55 -29.30
C GLU A 176 -8.84 -10.43 -28.37
N LEU A 177 -8.28 -11.57 -27.97
CA LEU A 177 -7.06 -11.64 -27.17
C LEU A 177 -5.83 -11.53 -28.07
N LEU A 178 -4.98 -10.55 -27.80
CA LEU A 178 -3.69 -10.37 -28.45
C LEU A 178 -2.58 -10.85 -27.53
N ASP A 179 -1.83 -11.86 -27.99
CA ASP A 179 -0.60 -12.35 -27.37
C ASP A 179 0.54 -12.36 -28.39
N PHE A 180 1.39 -11.33 -28.34
CA PHE A 180 2.55 -11.23 -29.24
C PHE A 180 3.82 -11.88 -28.68
N TYR A 181 3.84 -12.22 -27.39
CA TYR A 181 5.07 -12.56 -26.66
C TYR A 181 5.00 -13.88 -25.89
N GLY A 182 3.92 -14.65 -26.03
CA GLY A 182 3.74 -15.95 -25.40
C GLY A 182 3.25 -15.87 -23.95
N GLY A 183 2.56 -14.79 -23.58
CA GLY A 183 2.01 -14.58 -22.24
C GLY A 183 0.99 -15.65 -21.84
N GLU A 184 0.20 -16.20 -22.77
CA GLU A 184 -0.79 -17.24 -22.44
C GLU A 184 -0.11 -18.56 -22.02
N ALA A 185 0.99 -18.91 -22.70
CA ALA A 185 1.77 -20.10 -22.37
C ALA A 185 2.47 -19.94 -21.01
N ASP A 186 3.15 -18.80 -20.78
CA ASP A 186 3.80 -18.52 -19.50
C ASP A 186 2.76 -18.45 -18.35
N LEU A 187 1.55 -17.95 -18.60
CA LEU A 187 0.46 -17.91 -17.62
C LEU A 187 -0.01 -19.32 -17.23
N ARG A 188 -0.13 -20.22 -18.22
CA ARG A 188 -0.50 -21.63 -18.00
C ARG A 188 0.58 -22.39 -17.23
N ASP A 189 1.85 -22.13 -17.55
CA ASP A 189 2.99 -22.83 -16.98
C ASP A 189 3.45 -22.23 -15.63
N GLY A 190 2.84 -21.12 -15.20
CA GLY A 190 3.18 -20.45 -13.94
C GLY A 190 4.56 -19.80 -13.96
N VAL A 191 4.93 -19.20 -15.10
CA VAL A 191 6.26 -18.64 -15.37
C VAL A 191 6.19 -17.11 -15.46
N ILE A 192 7.18 -16.44 -14.86
CA ILE A 192 7.42 -15.01 -15.04
C ILE A 192 8.65 -14.85 -15.94
N ARG A 193 8.46 -14.23 -17.11
CA ARG A 193 9.51 -14.08 -18.14
C ARG A 193 9.61 -12.63 -18.59
N VAL A 194 10.83 -12.11 -18.70
CA VAL A 194 11.07 -10.77 -19.26
C VAL A 194 11.00 -10.75 -20.79
N LEU A 195 10.63 -9.62 -21.36
CA LEU A 195 10.46 -9.46 -22.81
C LEU A 195 11.78 -9.42 -23.61
N HIS A 196 12.86 -8.91 -23.01
CA HIS A 196 14.18 -8.81 -23.64
C HIS A 196 15.31 -8.82 -22.61
N SER A 197 16.53 -9.09 -23.06
CA SER A 197 17.72 -9.22 -22.19
C SER A 197 18.03 -7.96 -21.37
N LEU A 198 17.73 -6.78 -21.91
CA LEU A 198 17.97 -5.50 -21.23
C LEU A 198 16.86 -5.08 -20.25
N SER A 199 15.83 -5.91 -20.01
CA SER A 199 14.64 -5.52 -19.22
C SER A 199 14.99 -4.98 -17.83
N PHE A 200 15.84 -5.68 -17.08
CA PHE A 200 16.28 -5.23 -15.76
C PHE A 200 17.33 -4.12 -15.80
N VAL A 201 18.01 -3.93 -16.93
CA VAL A 201 18.95 -2.82 -17.14
C VAL A 201 18.20 -1.51 -17.39
N ASP A 202 17.18 -1.57 -18.24
CA ASP A 202 16.31 -0.42 -18.54
C ASP A 202 15.58 0.04 -17.28
N ASP A 203 15.01 -0.91 -16.54
CA ASP A 203 14.32 -0.63 -15.28
C ASP A 203 14.58 -1.67 -14.18
N PRO A 204 15.55 -1.43 -13.28
CA PRO A 204 15.89 -2.35 -12.20
C PRO A 204 14.77 -2.58 -11.18
N THR A 205 13.76 -1.70 -11.11
CA THR A 205 12.60 -1.93 -10.24
C THR A 205 11.78 -3.14 -10.65
N ARG A 206 11.94 -3.64 -11.88
CA ARG A 206 11.34 -4.90 -12.34
C ARG A 206 11.79 -6.10 -11.52
N ILE A 207 12.97 -6.07 -10.91
CA ILE A 207 13.42 -7.15 -10.01
C ILE A 207 12.50 -7.23 -8.77
N LEU A 208 12.14 -6.07 -8.20
CA LEU A 208 11.21 -6.02 -7.07
C LEU A 208 9.81 -6.48 -7.49
N ARG A 209 9.38 -6.09 -8.69
CA ARG A 209 8.09 -6.51 -9.26
C ARG A 209 8.04 -8.01 -9.54
N ALA A 210 9.14 -8.62 -10.00
CA ALA A 210 9.25 -10.06 -10.20
C ALA A 210 9.00 -10.82 -8.89
N ALA A 211 9.75 -10.48 -7.83
CA ALA A 211 9.58 -11.10 -6.52
C ALA A 211 8.16 -10.92 -5.96
N ARG A 212 7.54 -9.77 -6.21
CA ARG A 212 6.13 -9.52 -5.85
C ARG A 212 5.18 -10.44 -6.60
N LEU A 213 5.34 -10.58 -7.91
CA LEU A 213 4.48 -11.43 -8.75
C LEU A 213 4.68 -12.92 -8.45
N GLU A 214 5.92 -13.38 -8.22
CA GLU A 214 6.21 -14.76 -7.77
C GLU A 214 5.41 -15.07 -6.50
N SER A 215 5.45 -14.17 -5.51
CA SER A 215 4.70 -14.32 -4.27
C SER A 215 3.19 -14.27 -4.46
N ARG A 216 2.70 -13.32 -5.26
CA ARG A 216 1.25 -13.09 -5.46
C ARG A 216 0.58 -14.22 -6.24
N LEU A 217 1.23 -14.69 -7.30
CA LEU A 217 0.67 -15.69 -8.22
C LEU A 217 1.11 -17.12 -7.88
N GLY A 218 2.12 -17.28 -7.03
CA GLY A 218 2.75 -18.59 -6.79
C GLY A 218 3.55 -19.10 -8.00
N PHE A 219 3.99 -18.18 -8.85
CA PHE A 219 4.75 -18.47 -10.06
C PHE A 219 6.26 -18.48 -9.77
N HIS A 220 7.05 -18.90 -10.75
CA HIS A 220 8.50 -18.89 -10.68
C HIS A 220 9.09 -18.08 -11.84
N LEU A 221 10.23 -17.44 -11.59
CA LEU A 221 10.97 -16.75 -12.62
C LEU A 221 11.60 -17.77 -13.60
N ASP A 222 11.52 -17.47 -14.89
CA ASP A 222 12.22 -18.25 -15.91
C ASP A 222 13.74 -18.24 -15.66
N PRO A 223 14.46 -19.37 -15.82
CA PRO A 223 15.90 -19.45 -15.49
C PRO A 223 16.76 -18.40 -16.18
N ARG A 224 16.50 -18.12 -17.46
CA ARG A 224 17.23 -17.08 -18.20
C ARG A 224 16.90 -15.68 -17.68
N SER A 225 15.65 -15.45 -17.31
CA SER A 225 15.24 -14.18 -16.68
C SER A 225 15.93 -14.00 -15.32
N GLU A 226 16.11 -15.08 -14.55
CA GLU A 226 16.83 -15.03 -13.28
C GLU A 226 18.32 -14.71 -13.47
N GLU A 227 18.98 -15.28 -14.48
CA GLU A 227 20.38 -14.94 -14.81
C GLU A 227 20.56 -13.45 -15.13
N LEU A 228 19.60 -12.83 -15.83
CA LEU A 228 19.65 -11.41 -16.19
C LEU A 228 19.52 -10.45 -15.00
N ILE A 229 19.07 -10.93 -13.83
CA ILE A 229 18.98 -10.10 -12.62
C ILE A 229 20.37 -9.61 -12.21
N ALA A 230 21.42 -10.43 -12.40
CA ALA A 230 22.79 -10.08 -12.06
C ALA A 230 23.25 -8.78 -12.75
N ASP A 231 22.81 -8.55 -13.99
CA ASP A 231 23.15 -7.35 -14.77
C ASP A 231 22.38 -6.11 -14.30
N GLY A 232 21.15 -6.30 -13.79
CA GLY A 232 20.28 -5.22 -13.29
C GLY A 232 20.57 -4.79 -11.85
N LEU A 233 21.03 -5.69 -10.99
CA LEU A 233 21.23 -5.44 -9.55
C LEU A 233 22.13 -4.23 -9.25
N PRO A 234 23.32 -4.06 -9.86
CA PRO A 234 24.18 -2.90 -9.61
C PRO A 234 23.50 -1.56 -9.91
N LEU A 235 22.57 -1.55 -10.87
CA LEU A 235 21.86 -0.35 -11.32
C LEU A 235 20.79 0.09 -10.32
N LEU A 236 20.35 -0.76 -9.38
CA LEU A 236 19.44 -0.36 -8.30
C LEU A 236 19.97 0.84 -7.51
N LYS A 237 21.29 0.97 -7.35
CA LYS A 237 21.92 2.14 -6.68
C LYS A 237 21.62 3.46 -7.38
N ARG A 238 21.35 3.43 -8.69
CA ARG A 238 21.01 4.61 -9.51
C ARG A 238 19.50 4.90 -9.53
N VAL A 239 18.67 3.93 -9.15
CA VAL A 239 17.22 4.11 -9.04
C VAL A 239 16.91 5.00 -7.83
N SER A 240 16.03 5.98 -8.03
CA SER A 240 15.60 6.88 -6.97
C SER A 240 14.96 6.12 -5.80
N GLY A 241 15.21 6.63 -4.59
CA GLY A 241 14.65 6.06 -3.35
C GLY A 241 13.13 5.94 -3.38
N ASP A 242 12.45 6.94 -3.96
CA ASP A 242 10.98 6.97 -4.06
C ASP A 242 10.42 5.79 -4.85
N ARG A 243 11.09 5.39 -5.94
CA ARG A 243 10.66 4.27 -6.78
C ARG A 243 10.85 2.93 -6.07
N ILE A 244 11.98 2.75 -5.39
CA ILE A 244 12.25 1.54 -4.60
C ILE A 244 11.27 1.43 -3.43
N ARG A 245 11.08 2.53 -2.69
CA ARG A 245 10.12 2.60 -1.59
C ARG A 245 8.72 2.24 -2.09
N HIS A 246 8.29 2.79 -3.23
CA HIS A 246 6.98 2.48 -3.80
C HIS A 246 6.81 0.98 -4.08
N GLU A 247 7.79 0.33 -4.72
CA GLU A 247 7.71 -1.12 -4.98
C GLU A 247 7.75 -1.96 -3.69
N LEU A 248 8.54 -1.56 -2.68
CA LEU A 248 8.52 -2.20 -1.36
C LEU A 248 7.15 -2.06 -0.68
N GLU A 249 6.55 -0.87 -0.74
CA GLU A 249 5.21 -0.65 -0.22
C GLU A 249 4.14 -1.47 -0.96
N GLN A 250 4.31 -1.72 -2.27
CA GLN A 250 3.43 -2.65 -3.00
C GLN A 250 3.61 -4.09 -2.49
N ILE A 251 4.85 -4.53 -2.27
CA ILE A 251 5.14 -5.84 -1.67
C ILE A 251 4.50 -5.98 -0.28
N PHE A 252 4.57 -4.95 0.55
CA PHE A 252 3.98 -4.98 1.90
C PHE A 252 2.45 -4.96 1.93
N ARG A 253 1.79 -4.74 0.79
CA ARG A 253 0.33 -4.84 0.65
C ARG A 253 -0.14 -6.22 0.17
N GLU A 254 0.77 -7.09 -0.26
CA GLU A 254 0.41 -8.45 -0.68
C GLU A 254 -0.05 -9.29 0.52
N ALA A 255 -0.76 -10.38 0.25
CA ALA A 255 -1.32 -11.25 1.29
C ALA A 255 -0.24 -11.93 2.17
N GLU A 256 0.94 -12.20 1.62
CA GLU A 256 2.08 -12.82 2.32
C GLU A 256 3.40 -12.08 2.00
N PRO A 257 3.61 -10.86 2.53
CA PRO A 257 4.80 -10.06 2.19
C PRO A 257 6.11 -10.77 2.53
N GLU A 258 6.12 -11.67 3.51
CA GLU A 258 7.31 -12.41 3.91
C GLU A 258 7.90 -13.23 2.76
N ARG A 259 7.07 -13.79 1.88
CA ARG A 259 7.54 -14.61 0.74
C ARG A 259 8.28 -13.77 -0.28
N ALA A 260 7.70 -12.63 -0.66
CA ALA A 260 8.35 -11.68 -1.56
C ALA A 260 9.64 -11.12 -0.95
N VAL A 261 9.67 -10.79 0.34
CA VAL A 261 10.88 -10.23 0.99
C VAL A 261 11.98 -11.28 1.17
N VAL A 262 11.62 -12.55 1.42
CA VAL A 262 12.59 -13.67 1.35
C VAL A 262 13.21 -13.74 -0.04
N ARG A 263 12.38 -13.70 -1.08
CA ARG A 263 12.87 -13.74 -2.46
C ARG A 263 13.76 -12.55 -2.80
N LEU A 264 13.44 -11.34 -2.31
CA LEU A 264 14.31 -10.18 -2.46
C LEU A 264 15.68 -10.36 -1.79
N ASP A 265 15.73 -11.06 -0.66
CA ASP A 265 16.98 -11.36 0.04
C ASP A 265 17.82 -12.40 -0.74
N GLU A 266 17.17 -13.45 -1.24
CA GLU A 266 17.80 -14.48 -2.09
C GLU A 266 18.37 -13.91 -3.39
N LEU A 267 17.64 -12.98 -4.02
CA LEU A 267 18.09 -12.24 -5.21
C LEU A 267 19.13 -11.17 -4.88
N GLY A 268 19.50 -10.97 -3.62
CA GLY A 268 20.48 -9.96 -3.17
C GLY A 268 19.99 -8.51 -3.23
N VAL A 269 18.72 -8.27 -3.56
CA VAL A 269 18.14 -6.92 -3.69
C VAL A 269 18.23 -6.14 -2.38
N LEU A 270 17.95 -6.79 -1.24
CA LEU A 270 17.98 -6.11 0.06
C LEU A 270 19.34 -5.49 0.37
N ALA A 271 20.44 -6.17 0.04
CA ALA A 271 21.80 -5.66 0.24
C ALA A 271 22.10 -4.43 -0.64
N TYR A 272 21.50 -4.33 -1.83
CA TYR A 272 21.61 -3.13 -2.69
C TYR A 272 20.71 -1.97 -2.25
N VAL A 273 19.63 -2.26 -1.51
CA VAL A 273 18.85 -1.21 -0.84
C VAL A 273 19.65 -0.69 0.36
N HIS A 274 20.04 -1.56 1.28
CA HIS A 274 20.90 -1.21 2.41
C HIS A 274 21.56 -2.48 2.98
N PRO A 275 22.89 -2.48 3.23
CA PRO A 275 23.65 -3.69 3.58
C PRO A 275 23.24 -4.35 4.91
N GLY A 276 22.65 -3.58 5.83
CA GLY A 276 22.12 -4.10 7.10
C GLY A 276 20.77 -4.81 7.02
N LEU A 277 20.08 -4.76 5.87
CA LEU A 277 18.79 -5.43 5.68
C LEU A 277 18.97 -6.92 5.38
N ARG A 278 18.10 -7.75 5.95
CA ARG A 278 18.07 -9.19 5.75
C ARG A 278 16.71 -9.78 6.12
N CYS A 279 16.31 -10.85 5.45
CA CYS A 279 15.06 -11.57 5.69
C CYS A 279 15.30 -12.93 6.32
N ASP A 280 15.56 -12.95 7.63
CA ASP A 280 15.72 -14.20 8.37
C ASP A 280 14.42 -14.70 9.00
N LYS A 281 14.49 -15.86 9.66
CA LYS A 281 13.36 -16.49 10.37
C LYS A 281 12.69 -15.56 11.38
N TRP A 282 13.43 -14.63 11.98
CA TRP A 282 12.84 -13.65 12.90
C TRP A 282 11.91 -12.72 12.14
N LEU A 283 12.36 -12.11 11.04
CA LEU A 283 11.53 -11.17 10.27
C LEU A 283 10.28 -11.85 9.70
N GLN A 284 10.44 -13.05 9.14
CA GLN A 284 9.33 -13.86 8.62
C GLN A 284 8.28 -14.12 9.70
N ALA A 285 8.70 -14.49 10.92
CA ALA A 285 7.78 -14.70 12.03
C ALA A 285 7.06 -13.40 12.45
N ARG A 286 7.71 -12.23 12.38
CA ARG A 286 7.06 -10.94 12.70
C ARG A 286 6.05 -10.51 11.65
N TYR A 287 6.33 -10.76 10.38
CA TYR A 287 5.39 -10.50 9.29
C TYR A 287 4.16 -11.39 9.42
N ARG A 288 4.35 -12.69 9.70
CA ARG A 288 3.25 -13.59 10.02
C ARG A 288 2.44 -13.10 11.23
N ALA A 289 3.10 -12.63 12.29
CA ALA A 289 2.42 -12.08 13.45
C ALA A 289 1.62 -10.80 13.16
N ILE A 290 2.01 -9.97 12.17
CA ILE A 290 1.15 -8.88 11.67
C ILE A 290 -0.16 -9.47 11.12
N ARG A 291 -0.09 -10.55 10.35
CA ARG A 291 -1.28 -11.15 9.71
C ARG A 291 -2.18 -11.91 10.68
N GLU A 292 -1.58 -12.66 11.61
CA GLU A 292 -2.30 -13.63 12.44
C GLU A 292 -2.62 -13.10 13.85
N GLU A 293 -1.78 -12.23 14.42
CA GLU A 293 -1.90 -11.81 15.83
C GLU A 293 -2.34 -10.35 16.00
N LEU A 294 -1.97 -9.46 15.06
CA LEU A 294 -2.28 -8.03 15.16
C LEU A 294 -3.75 -7.77 14.83
N LYS A 295 -4.46 -7.12 15.76
CA LYS A 295 -5.81 -6.60 15.53
C LYS A 295 -5.73 -5.10 15.28
N PRO A 296 -5.89 -4.60 14.03
CA PRO A 296 -5.71 -3.17 13.72
C PRO A 296 -6.55 -2.24 14.60
N GLU A 297 -7.77 -2.64 14.95
CA GLU A 297 -8.71 -1.86 15.75
C GLU A 297 -8.20 -1.65 17.19
N ALA A 298 -7.53 -2.65 17.76
CA ALA A 298 -6.96 -2.54 19.11
C ALA A 298 -5.87 -1.45 19.17
N TRP A 299 -5.25 -1.14 18.05
CA TRP A 299 -4.18 -0.16 17.93
C TRP A 299 -4.62 1.13 17.23
N ASN A 300 -5.92 1.28 16.90
CA ASN A 300 -6.45 2.38 16.10
C ASN A 300 -5.67 2.58 14.78
N LEU A 301 -5.26 1.47 14.16
CA LEU A 301 -4.51 1.49 12.90
C LEU A 301 -5.46 1.55 11.72
N LYS A 302 -5.08 2.36 10.73
CA LYS A 302 -5.73 2.41 9.42
C LYS A 302 -5.06 1.44 8.47
N SER A 303 -5.81 0.96 7.47
CA SER A 303 -5.29 0.05 6.45
C SER A 303 -4.10 0.62 5.67
N GLU A 304 -4.06 1.94 5.48
CA GLU A 304 -2.94 2.66 4.83
C GLU A 304 -1.62 2.58 5.58
N GLU A 305 -1.64 2.22 6.87
CA GLU A 305 -0.45 2.13 7.73
C GLU A 305 0.23 0.75 7.68
N ALA A 306 -0.41 -0.27 7.08
CA ALA A 306 0.15 -1.62 7.00
C ALA A 306 1.55 -1.68 6.34
N PRO A 307 1.83 -0.95 5.24
CA PRO A 307 3.18 -0.92 4.65
C PRO A 307 4.24 -0.37 5.60
N PHE A 308 3.88 0.64 6.41
CA PHE A 308 4.78 1.21 7.39
C PHE A 308 5.18 0.18 8.45
N LEU A 309 4.25 -0.65 8.95
CA LEU A 309 4.56 -1.66 9.97
C LEU A 309 5.61 -2.67 9.47
N HIS A 310 5.45 -3.15 8.23
CA HIS A 310 6.38 -4.11 7.61
C HIS A 310 7.76 -3.47 7.38
N LEU A 311 7.79 -2.23 6.89
CA LEU A 311 9.01 -1.48 6.67
C LEU A 311 9.75 -1.18 7.99
N ALA A 312 9.01 -0.82 9.04
CA ALA A 312 9.55 -0.57 10.36
C ALA A 312 10.14 -1.85 10.99
N LEU A 313 9.52 -3.01 10.79
CA LEU A 313 10.07 -4.30 11.19
C LEU A 313 11.33 -4.70 10.40
N LEU A 314 11.35 -4.43 9.09
CA LEU A 314 12.51 -4.65 8.24
C LEU A 314 13.70 -3.79 8.71
N ALA A 315 13.44 -2.54 9.10
CA ALA A 315 14.42 -1.61 9.65
C ALA A 315 14.75 -1.83 11.14
N TYR A 316 13.95 -2.60 11.88
CA TYR A 316 14.00 -2.68 13.36
C TYR A 316 15.37 -3.07 13.94
N ARG A 317 16.15 -3.83 13.18
CA ARG A 317 17.46 -4.36 13.60
C ARG A 317 18.65 -3.52 13.15
N LEU A 318 18.41 -2.45 12.41
CA LEU A 318 19.43 -1.46 12.13
C LEU A 318 19.79 -0.71 13.42
N ASP A 319 21.03 -0.22 13.46
CA ASP A 319 21.47 0.77 14.43
C ASP A 319 21.09 2.18 13.96
N GLY A 320 21.50 3.21 14.71
CA GLY A 320 21.09 4.60 14.41
C GLY A 320 21.65 5.11 13.10
N GLU A 321 22.90 4.78 12.81
CA GLU A 321 23.56 5.18 11.56
C GLU A 321 22.90 4.49 10.36
N GLY A 322 22.74 3.15 10.41
CA GLY A 322 22.08 2.41 9.34
C GLY A 322 20.60 2.80 9.15
N LEU A 323 19.90 3.19 10.21
CA LEU A 323 18.53 3.70 10.09
C LEU A 323 18.47 5.03 9.33
N GLU A 324 19.37 5.98 9.63
CA GLU A 324 19.42 7.26 8.91
C GLU A 324 19.85 7.07 7.45
N GLU A 325 20.78 6.16 7.18
CA GLU A 325 21.15 5.77 5.81
C GLU A 325 19.95 5.22 5.04
N LEU A 326 19.15 4.32 5.65
CA LEU A 326 17.95 3.79 5.04
C LEU A 326 16.88 4.87 4.79
N ILE A 327 16.66 5.75 5.77
CA ILE A 327 15.71 6.87 5.66
C ILE A 327 16.08 7.77 4.47
N GLY A 328 17.37 8.12 4.34
CA GLY A 328 17.88 8.90 3.21
C GLY A 328 17.77 8.15 1.90
N ARG A 329 18.14 6.87 1.88
CA ARG A 329 18.13 6.00 0.69
C ARG A 329 16.74 5.85 0.09
N LEU A 330 15.73 5.68 0.93
CA LEU A 330 14.33 5.51 0.54
C LEU A 330 13.58 6.84 0.45
N ARG A 331 14.21 7.98 0.75
CA ARG A 331 13.60 9.32 0.74
C ARG A 331 12.29 9.38 1.53
N MET A 332 12.29 8.81 2.72
CA MET A 332 11.06 8.60 3.49
C MET A 332 10.35 9.93 3.80
N ALA A 333 9.02 9.88 3.84
CA ALA A 333 8.22 11.01 4.27
C ALA A 333 8.60 11.41 5.71
N ARG A 334 8.52 12.71 6.00
CA ARG A 334 8.96 13.25 7.31
C ARG A 334 8.31 12.53 8.49
N GLY A 335 7.01 12.30 8.45
CA GLY A 335 6.29 11.62 9.53
C GLY A 335 6.73 10.16 9.73
N ASP A 336 6.99 9.42 8.66
CA ASP A 336 7.46 8.03 8.78
C ASP A 336 8.90 7.96 9.27
N ALA A 337 9.76 8.89 8.84
CA ALA A 337 11.12 9.01 9.34
C ALA A 337 11.15 9.37 10.83
N GLU A 338 10.29 10.30 11.29
CA GLU A 338 10.14 10.64 12.71
C GLU A 338 9.70 9.42 13.53
N ASP A 339 8.74 8.65 13.04
CA ASP A 339 8.25 7.46 13.74
C ASP A 339 9.26 6.31 13.79
N LEU A 340 10.10 6.14 12.76
CA LEU A 340 11.22 5.20 12.81
C LEU A 340 12.26 5.58 13.86
N ARG A 341 12.58 6.87 14.00
CA ARG A 341 13.47 7.37 15.06
C ARG A 341 12.86 7.17 16.45
N LEU A 342 11.55 7.40 16.58
CA LEU A 342 10.82 7.10 17.82
C LEU A 342 10.86 5.60 18.13
N LEU A 343 10.69 4.72 17.14
CA LEU A 343 10.82 3.28 17.32
C LEU A 343 12.20 2.89 17.86
N GLN A 344 13.27 3.50 17.35
CA GLN A 344 14.62 3.30 17.89
C GLN A 344 14.74 3.76 19.35
N GLY A 345 14.26 4.96 19.67
CA GLY A 345 14.26 5.47 21.05
C GLY A 345 13.42 4.59 22.00
N LEU A 346 12.32 4.02 21.53
CA LEU A 346 11.52 3.09 22.32
C LEU A 346 12.26 1.78 22.58
N LYS A 347 12.96 1.24 21.58
CA LYS A 347 13.78 0.02 21.68
C LYS A 347 14.83 0.15 22.79
N GLU A 348 15.50 1.29 22.88
CA GLU A 348 16.46 1.60 23.96
C GLU A 348 15.77 1.66 25.34
N ASN A 349 14.54 2.18 25.38
CA ASN A 349 13.75 2.28 26.60
C ASN A 349 13.05 0.98 27.03
N LEU A 350 13.04 -0.09 26.21
CA LEU A 350 12.35 -1.35 26.55
C LEU A 350 12.85 -1.99 27.85
N THR A 351 14.15 -1.87 28.15
CA THR A 351 14.73 -2.38 29.39
C THR A 351 14.16 -1.64 30.60
N ARG A 352 14.05 -0.31 30.51
CA ARG A 352 13.44 0.52 31.55
C ARG A 352 11.95 0.23 31.68
N LEU A 353 11.25 0.13 30.56
CA LEU A 353 9.84 -0.25 30.50
C LEU A 353 9.58 -1.60 31.17
N GLY A 354 10.51 -2.56 31.05
CA GLY A 354 10.45 -3.86 31.71
C GLY A 354 10.59 -3.80 33.24
N ARG A 355 11.30 -2.79 33.78
CA ARG A 355 11.57 -2.66 35.23
C ARG A 355 10.50 -1.90 36.00
N VAL A 356 9.89 -0.88 35.40
CA VAL A 356 8.87 -0.05 36.07
C VAL A 356 7.67 -0.91 36.51
N ARG A 357 7.08 -0.59 37.66
CA ARG A 357 5.93 -1.33 38.22
C ARG A 357 4.64 -0.51 38.22
N ARG A 358 4.73 0.81 38.38
CA ARG A 358 3.56 1.68 38.49
C ARG A 358 2.94 1.95 37.12
N PRO A 359 1.60 1.86 36.99
CA PRO A 359 0.89 2.25 35.77
C PRO A 359 1.22 3.66 35.28
N SER A 360 1.27 4.65 36.18
CA SER A 360 1.70 6.02 35.87
C SER A 360 3.07 6.10 35.19
N SER A 361 4.03 5.30 35.68
CA SER A 361 5.37 5.26 35.10
C SER A 361 5.40 4.58 33.72
N ILE A 362 4.55 3.57 33.50
CA ILE A 362 4.39 2.93 32.19
C ILE A 362 3.75 3.94 31.22
N TYR A 363 2.67 4.61 31.63
CA TYR A 363 2.00 5.64 30.85
C TYR A 363 2.99 6.72 30.38
N ARG A 364 3.75 7.33 31.30
CA ARG A 364 4.70 8.40 30.95
C ARG A 364 5.81 7.95 30.01
N LEU A 365 6.19 6.67 30.07
CA LEU A 365 7.19 6.11 29.15
C LEU A 365 6.62 5.84 27.77
N LEU A 366 5.31 5.64 27.62
CA LEU A 366 4.68 5.28 26.34
C LEU A 366 3.92 6.44 25.70
N GLN A 367 3.54 7.47 26.47
CA GLN A 367 2.81 8.66 26.04
C GLN A 367 3.41 9.41 24.84
N PRO A 368 4.74 9.52 24.68
CA PRO A 368 5.32 10.19 23.51
C PRO A 368 5.18 9.43 22.19
N TYR A 369 4.80 8.14 22.21
CA TYR A 369 4.89 7.27 21.05
C TYR A 369 3.53 7.08 20.35
N PRO A 370 3.46 7.26 19.01
CA PRO A 370 2.28 6.94 18.22
C PRO A 370 1.88 5.47 18.30
N ALA A 371 0.59 5.19 18.05
CA ALA A 371 0.06 3.84 18.17
C ALA A 371 0.74 2.83 17.22
N ARG A 372 1.07 3.24 15.99
CA ARG A 372 1.82 2.41 15.02
C ARG A 372 3.22 2.03 15.50
N VAL A 373 3.93 2.95 16.17
CA VAL A 373 5.25 2.67 16.76
C VAL A 373 5.14 1.66 17.90
N LEU A 374 4.12 1.80 18.75
CA LEU A 374 3.84 0.87 19.84
C LEU A 374 3.45 -0.51 19.32
N ALA A 375 2.64 -0.57 18.25
CA ALA A 375 2.23 -1.81 17.59
C ALA A 375 3.44 -2.57 17.02
N VAL A 376 4.32 -1.90 16.27
CA VAL A 376 5.57 -2.50 15.76
C VAL A 376 6.41 -3.07 16.91
N THR A 377 6.55 -2.32 18.00
CA THR A 377 7.30 -2.75 19.18
C THR A 377 6.66 -3.95 19.87
N TRP A 378 5.33 -4.01 19.92
CA TRP A 378 4.57 -5.13 20.48
C TRP A 378 4.72 -6.40 19.67
N ILE A 379 4.81 -6.30 18.34
CA ILE A 379 5.07 -7.42 17.43
C ILE A 379 6.52 -7.88 17.55
N ALA A 380 7.47 -6.93 17.57
CA ALA A 380 8.90 -7.21 17.57
C ALA A 380 9.41 -7.91 18.84
N THR A 381 8.70 -7.81 19.97
CA THR A 381 9.13 -8.35 21.28
C THR A 381 8.46 -9.66 21.64
N ASP A 382 9.26 -10.67 22.02
CA ASP A 382 8.74 -11.95 22.55
C ASP A 382 8.44 -11.91 24.05
N ARG A 383 8.81 -10.81 24.73
CA ARG A 383 8.64 -10.71 26.18
C ARG A 383 7.17 -10.46 26.50
N LYS A 384 6.46 -11.50 26.95
CA LYS A 384 5.04 -11.45 27.35
C LYS A 384 4.69 -10.23 28.21
N ARG A 385 5.51 -9.95 29.24
CA ARG A 385 5.32 -8.79 30.12
C ARG A 385 5.39 -7.43 29.40
N LEU A 386 6.24 -7.29 28.37
CA LEU A 386 6.29 -6.05 27.58
C LEU A 386 5.09 -5.95 26.65
N ARG A 387 4.70 -7.07 26.02
CA ARG A 387 3.49 -7.13 25.17
C ARG A 387 2.25 -6.71 25.97
N GLU A 388 2.06 -7.26 27.17
CA GLU A 388 0.96 -6.89 28.07
C GLU A 388 0.98 -5.40 28.44
N ARG A 389 2.15 -4.82 28.67
CA ARG A 389 2.26 -3.39 29.03
C ARG A 389 1.91 -2.45 27.89
N LEU A 390 2.40 -2.75 26.69
CA LEU A 390 2.07 -1.97 25.50
C LEU A 390 0.57 -2.04 25.21
N LEU A 391 -0.01 -3.24 25.32
CA LEU A 391 -1.44 -3.45 25.12
C LEU A 391 -2.28 -2.77 26.21
N ASN A 392 -1.92 -2.89 27.49
CA ASN A 392 -2.64 -2.23 28.59
C ASN A 392 -2.57 -0.71 28.49
N TYR A 393 -1.44 -0.17 28.05
CA TYR A 393 -1.35 1.26 27.77
C TYR A 393 -2.31 1.66 26.66
N GLN A 394 -2.29 0.94 25.54
CA GLN A 394 -3.11 1.20 24.37
C GLN A 394 -4.62 1.04 24.65
N ALA A 395 -5.02 0.03 25.42
CA ALA A 395 -6.43 -0.29 25.65
C ALA A 395 -7.03 0.40 26.89
N ALA A 396 -6.21 0.78 27.88
CA ALA A 396 -6.71 1.30 29.15
C ALA A 396 -6.01 2.59 29.59
N TYR A 397 -4.69 2.59 29.81
CA TYR A 397 -4.04 3.73 30.47
C TYR A 397 -4.13 5.03 29.68
N ARG A 398 -4.12 4.96 28.33
CA ARG A 398 -4.28 6.14 27.48
C ARG A 398 -5.67 6.78 27.53
N LEU A 399 -6.67 6.04 27.98
CA LEU A 399 -8.08 6.47 28.07
C LEU A 399 -8.43 6.99 29.47
N VAL A 400 -7.50 6.92 30.43
CA VAL A 400 -7.73 7.46 31.78
C VAL A 400 -7.66 8.97 31.72
N GLU A 401 -8.73 9.62 32.13
CA GLU A 401 -8.85 11.08 32.28
C GLU A 401 -9.16 11.42 33.74
N THR A 402 -8.81 12.64 34.16
CA THR A 402 -9.15 13.17 35.49
C THR A 402 -10.55 13.78 35.49
N GLU A 403 -11.29 13.69 36.59
CA GLU A 403 -12.58 14.41 36.71
C GLU A 403 -12.33 15.91 36.85
N ILE A 404 -11.24 16.28 37.53
CA ILE A 404 -10.81 17.67 37.67
C ILE A 404 -10.11 18.10 36.39
N THR A 405 -10.62 19.16 35.79
CA THR A 405 -10.10 19.79 34.58
C THR A 405 -9.30 21.05 34.89
N GLY A 406 -8.65 21.61 33.86
CA GLY A 406 -7.99 22.91 33.98
C GLY A 406 -8.96 24.06 34.31
N ASP A 407 -10.23 23.94 33.93
CA ASP A 407 -11.23 24.97 34.23
C ASP A 407 -11.70 24.91 35.68
N ASP A 408 -11.79 23.72 36.26
CA ASP A 408 -12.03 23.55 37.71
C ASP A 408 -10.91 24.23 38.52
N LEU A 409 -9.65 24.08 38.11
CA LEU A 409 -8.51 24.76 38.76
C LEU A 409 -8.62 26.29 38.68
N LYS A 410 -9.11 26.84 37.56
CA LYS A 410 -9.36 28.28 37.42
C LYS A 410 -10.50 28.74 38.35
N ALA A 411 -11.58 27.98 38.43
CA ALA A 411 -12.70 28.27 39.32
C ALA A 411 -12.27 28.27 40.81
N MET A 412 -11.26 27.48 41.16
CA MET A 412 -10.63 27.48 42.49
C MET A 412 -9.65 28.66 42.73
N GLY A 413 -9.54 29.58 41.78
CA GLY A 413 -8.73 30.80 41.91
C GLY A 413 -7.23 30.64 41.59
N LEU A 414 -6.83 29.55 40.93
CA LEU A 414 -5.45 29.36 40.49
C LEU A 414 -5.20 30.06 39.15
N LYS A 415 -4.02 30.68 38.98
CA LYS A 415 -3.62 31.33 37.73
C LYS A 415 -2.91 30.34 36.80
N PRO A 416 -3.27 30.27 35.50
CA PRO A 416 -2.62 29.38 34.54
C PRO A 416 -1.08 29.52 34.57
N GLY A 417 -0.38 28.38 34.59
CA GLY A 417 1.08 28.33 34.64
C GLY A 417 1.62 26.91 34.83
N PRO A 418 2.95 26.73 35.00
CA PRO A 418 3.58 25.41 35.10
C PRO A 418 3.02 24.52 36.22
N LEU A 419 2.50 25.14 37.29
CA LEU A 419 1.88 24.44 38.40
C LEU A 419 0.58 23.71 38.00
N PHE A 420 -0.16 24.21 36.99
CA PHE A 420 -1.37 23.53 36.50
C PHE A 420 -1.04 22.15 35.95
N GLY A 421 -0.07 22.08 35.03
CA GLY A 421 0.36 20.82 34.44
C GLY A 421 0.92 19.85 35.48
N GLN A 422 1.62 20.35 36.50
CA GLN A 422 2.11 19.52 37.62
C GLN A 422 0.98 18.93 38.46
N LEU A 423 -0.05 19.74 38.78
CA LEU A 423 -1.19 19.29 39.57
C LEU A 423 -2.05 18.29 38.80
N LEU A 424 -2.42 18.60 37.56
CA LEU A 424 -3.19 17.70 36.70
C LEU A 424 -2.42 16.40 36.42
N GLY A 425 -1.12 16.48 36.15
CA GLY A 425 -0.27 15.31 35.98
C GLY A 425 -0.14 14.44 37.24
N ALA A 426 -0.15 15.04 38.43
CA ALA A 426 -0.13 14.30 39.69
C ALA A 426 -1.48 13.63 40.02
N LEU A 427 -2.60 14.27 39.68
CA LEU A 427 -3.94 13.69 39.78
C LEU A 427 -4.08 12.51 38.80
N HIS A 428 -3.65 12.70 37.56
CA HIS A 428 -3.65 11.66 36.52
C HIS A 428 -2.81 10.45 36.94
N ASP A 429 -1.57 10.67 37.42
CA ASP A 429 -0.73 9.61 37.97
C ASP A 429 -1.41 8.86 39.13
N ALA A 430 -2.09 9.58 40.03
CA ALA A 430 -2.77 8.98 41.17
C ALA A 430 -3.96 8.11 40.74
N ARG A 431 -4.70 8.54 39.71
CA ARG A 431 -5.80 7.77 39.14
C ARG A 431 -5.30 6.51 38.43
N LEU A 432 -4.24 6.65 37.61
CA LEU A 432 -3.57 5.50 36.98
C LEU A 432 -3.04 4.48 37.99
N ASP A 433 -2.49 4.96 39.10
CA ASP A 433 -1.97 4.10 40.18
C ASP A 433 -3.08 3.53 41.10
N GLY A 434 -4.36 3.84 40.86
CA GLY A 434 -5.50 3.36 41.67
C GLY A 434 -5.59 3.98 43.06
N LYS A 435 -5.00 5.16 43.28
CA LYS A 435 -5.03 5.88 44.57
C LYS A 435 -6.24 6.78 44.72
N VAL A 436 -6.83 7.20 43.61
CA VAL A 436 -8.03 8.02 43.53
C VAL A 436 -8.88 7.49 42.38
N SER A 437 -10.19 7.54 42.54
CA SER A 437 -11.18 7.00 41.60
C SER A 437 -12.40 7.91 41.45
N THR A 438 -12.65 8.79 42.43
CA THR A 438 -13.77 9.73 42.41
C THR A 438 -13.31 11.19 42.39
N ARG A 439 -14.19 12.09 41.97
CA ARG A 439 -13.97 13.55 42.01
C ARG A 439 -13.60 14.03 43.42
N GLU A 440 -14.27 13.51 44.45
CA GLU A 440 -14.04 13.88 45.85
C GLU A 440 -12.62 13.50 46.32
N GLU A 441 -12.14 12.32 45.92
CA GLU A 441 -10.78 11.85 46.21
C GLU A 441 -9.73 12.69 45.47
N GLU A 442 -9.99 13.06 44.21
CA GLU A 442 -9.14 13.97 43.44
C GLU A 442 -9.08 15.36 44.11
N GLU A 443 -10.20 15.91 44.57
CA GLU A 443 -10.25 17.19 45.26
C GLU A 443 -9.48 17.16 46.59
N ALA A 444 -9.61 16.08 47.35
CA ALA A 444 -8.88 15.88 48.59
C ALA A 444 -7.36 15.80 48.34
N LEU A 445 -6.93 15.09 47.29
CA LEU A 445 -5.54 15.01 46.87
C LEU A 445 -5.02 16.37 46.39
N LEU A 446 -5.80 17.09 45.59
CA LEU A 446 -5.47 18.43 45.10
C LEU A 446 -5.24 19.42 46.25
N LYS A 447 -6.12 19.43 47.27
CA LYS A 447 -5.93 20.26 48.47
C LYS A 447 -4.62 19.94 49.20
N LYS A 448 -4.25 18.66 49.31
CA LYS A 448 -2.97 18.23 49.91
C LYS A 448 -1.77 18.73 49.09
N LEU A 449 -1.82 18.60 47.76
CA LEU A 449 -0.75 19.06 46.87
C LEU A 449 -0.57 20.58 46.93
N LEU A 450 -1.66 21.35 46.93
CA LEU A 450 -1.63 22.81 47.07
C LEU A 450 -1.06 23.25 48.42
N ALA A 451 -1.43 22.58 49.51
CA ALA A 451 -0.87 22.85 50.83
C ALA A 451 0.65 22.58 50.89
N ALA A 452 1.11 21.50 50.26
CA ALA A 452 2.53 21.17 50.16
C ALA A 452 3.32 22.22 49.35
N GLU A 453 2.76 22.68 48.23
CA GLU A 453 3.41 23.69 47.38
C GLU A 453 3.50 25.05 48.09
N ARG A 454 2.45 25.47 48.80
CA ARG A 454 2.48 26.69 49.64
C ARG A 454 3.59 26.62 50.70
N ARG A 455 3.79 25.46 51.34
CA ARG A 455 4.87 25.23 52.31
C ARG A 455 6.26 25.33 51.66
N LYS A 456 6.42 24.78 50.45
CA LYS A 456 7.67 24.84 49.67
C LYS A 456 8.04 26.29 49.30
N GLN A 457 7.06 27.08 48.89
CA GLN A 457 7.26 28.50 48.58
C GLN A 457 7.64 29.35 49.80
N MET A 458 7.03 29.10 50.97
CA MET A 458 7.43 29.77 52.22
C MET A 458 8.86 29.40 52.65
N ARG A 459 9.26 28.14 52.46
CA ARG A 459 10.60 27.67 52.80
C ARG A 459 11.67 28.29 51.89
N ASN A 460 11.43 28.37 50.58
CA ASN A 460 12.33 29.02 49.63
C ASN A 460 12.46 30.53 49.83
N ARG A 461 11.41 31.22 50.34
CA ARG A 461 11.49 32.64 50.72
C ARG A 461 12.36 32.86 51.97
N LYS A 462 12.36 31.92 52.92
CA LYS A 462 13.21 31.97 54.13
C LYS A 462 14.69 31.61 53.89
N THR A 463 15.05 31.07 52.73
CA THR A 463 16.44 30.70 52.38
C THR A 463 17.11 31.70 51.43
N LYS A 464 16.36 32.67 50.91
CA LYS A 464 16.83 33.71 49.98
C LYS A 464 16.86 35.12 50.59
N GLY A 465 16.30 35.29 51.78
CA GLY A 465 16.50 36.46 52.64
C GLY A 465 17.37 36.03 53.81
#